data_AF-A0A7G2K0T9-F1
#
_entry.id   AF-A0A7G2K0T9-F1
#
_cell.length_a   1.000
_cell.length_b   1.000
_cell.length_c   1.000
_cell.angle_alpha   90.00
_cell.angle_beta   90.00
_cell.angle_gamma   90.00
#
_symmetry.space_group_name_H-M   'P 1'
#
loop_
_entity.id
_entity.type
_entity.pdbx_description
1 polymer ?
#
loop_
_entity_poly.entity_id
_entity_poly.type
_entity_poly.pdbx_seq_one_letter_code
_entity_poly.pdbx_strand_id
1 'polypeptide(L)'
;AWLDKQSSLTWIICNLMWYGACMSIIFTSINTLAVGDLSKQQSGTGSTVLSIVQQVGIGFGIAVSSIILNLYRHFFSANDGLQQAFSYTFLTSSLFVIALVWSLMKLHKNDGDHLRKMP
;
A
#
# COMPACT_ATOMS: atom_id res chain seq x y z
N ALA A 1 23.76 6.69 -0.75
CA ALA A 1 23.59 6.42 -2.20
C ALA A 1 23.95 4.96 -2.49
N TRP A 2 22.95 4.07 -2.56
CA TRP A 2 23.14 2.61 -2.78
C TRP A 2 22.85 2.19 -4.24
N LEU A 3 23.02 3.13 -5.18
CA LEU A 3 23.00 2.85 -6.62
C LEU A 3 24.44 3.00 -7.10
N ASP A 4 25.22 1.96 -6.90
CA ASP A 4 26.55 1.88 -7.50
C ASP A 4 26.39 1.85 -9.03
N LYS A 5 27.36 2.43 -9.76
CA LYS A 5 27.33 2.63 -11.22
C LYS A 5 27.32 1.31 -12.01
N GLN A 6 27.32 0.18 -11.29
CA GLN A 6 27.32 -1.20 -11.73
C GLN A 6 26.20 -2.04 -11.10
N SER A 7 25.12 -1.41 -10.58
CA SER A 7 23.85 -2.11 -10.43
C SER A 7 23.31 -2.37 -11.82
N SER A 8 23.36 -3.62 -12.27
CA SER A 8 22.86 -4.01 -13.60
C SER A 8 21.47 -3.42 -13.79
N LEU A 9 21.30 -2.51 -14.76
CA LEU A 9 20.03 -1.88 -15.11
C LEU A 9 18.92 -2.95 -15.22
N THR A 10 19.29 -4.15 -15.70
CA THR A 10 18.48 -5.36 -15.74
C THR A 10 17.87 -5.72 -14.39
N TRP A 11 18.61 -5.65 -13.28
CA TRP A 11 18.10 -5.96 -11.95
C TRP A 11 17.01 -4.99 -11.50
N ILE A 12 17.20 -3.69 -11.74
CA ILE A 12 16.20 -2.66 -11.45
C ILE A 12 14.94 -2.90 -12.28
N ILE A 13 15.11 -3.17 -13.58
CA ILE A 13 14.00 -3.48 -14.49
C ILE A 13 13.24 -4.72 -14.01
N CYS A 14 13.94 -5.81 -13.67
CA CYS A 14 13.31 -7.03 -13.17
C CYS A 14 12.52 -6.78 -11.88
N ASN A 15 13.07 -6.02 -10.93
CA ASN A 15 12.37 -5.68 -9.69
C ASN A 15 11.11 -4.83 -9.95
N LEU A 16 11.22 -3.83 -10.84
CA LEU A 16 10.10 -2.97 -11.19
C LEU A 16 9.01 -3.75 -11.94
N MET A 17 9.38 -4.66 -12.84
CA MET A 17 8.44 -5.55 -13.51
C MET A 17 7.68 -6.44 -12.52
N TRP A 18 8.39 -7.05 -11.58
CA TRP A 18 7.78 -7.88 -10.54
C TRP A 18 6.80 -7.06 -9.68
N TYR A 19 7.23 -5.89 -9.21
CA TYR A 19 6.39 -4.98 -8.44
C TYR A 19 5.14 -4.54 -9.23
N GLY A 20 5.30 -4.20 -10.51
CA GLY A 20 4.19 -3.85 -11.40
C GLY A 20 3.19 -4.99 -11.60
N ALA A 21 3.69 -6.22 -11.78
CA ALA A 21 2.85 -7.41 -11.88
C ALA A 21 2.03 -7.63 -10.60
N CYS A 22 2.67 -7.53 -9.42
CA CYS A 22 1.97 -7.63 -8.13
C CYS A 22 0.90 -6.53 -7.99
N MET A 23 1.22 -5.29 -8.32
CA MET A 23 0.28 -4.18 -8.24
C MET A 23 -0.93 -4.37 -9.16
N SER A 24 -0.73 -4.92 -10.36
CA SER A 24 -1.83 -5.24 -11.28
C SER A 24 -2.78 -6.30 -10.72
N ILE A 25 -2.23 -7.37 -10.11
CA ILE A 25 -3.03 -8.43 -9.47
C ILE A 25 -3.85 -7.85 -8.31
N ILE A 26 -3.22 -7.03 -7.46
CA ILE A 26 -3.89 -6.36 -6.33
C ILE A 26 -5.01 -5.44 -6.84
N PHE A 27 -4.73 -4.60 -7.84
CA PHE A 27 -5.71 -3.69 -8.44
C PHE A 27 -6.90 -4.45 -9.02
N THR A 28 -6.65 -5.50 -9.80
CA THR A 28 -7.70 -6.33 -10.41
C THR A 28 -8.55 -7.03 -9.33
N SER A 29 -7.90 -7.56 -8.29
CA SER A 29 -8.59 -8.26 -7.20
C SER A 29 -9.47 -7.32 -6.38
N ILE A 30 -8.96 -6.14 -5.99
CA ILE A 30 -9.72 -5.17 -5.21
C ILE A 30 -10.93 -4.65 -6.00
N ASN A 31 -10.75 -4.30 -7.28
CA ASN A 31 -11.86 -3.85 -8.12
C ASN A 31 -12.91 -4.95 -8.31
N THR A 32 -12.50 -6.20 -8.52
CA THR A 32 -13.42 -7.33 -8.70
C THR A 32 -14.20 -7.61 -7.41
N LEU A 33 -13.53 -7.65 -6.25
CA LEU A 33 -14.19 -7.90 -4.96
C LEU A 33 -15.14 -6.77 -4.56
N ALA A 34 -14.74 -5.51 -4.78
CA ALA A 34 -15.54 -4.35 -4.37
C ALA A 34 -16.76 -4.10 -5.27
N VAL A 35 -16.68 -4.48 -6.55
CA VAL A 35 -17.76 -4.25 -7.53
C VAL A 35 -18.57 -5.53 -7.79
N GLY A 36 -18.07 -6.70 -7.40
CA GLY A 36 -18.70 -8.00 -7.67
C GLY A 36 -20.11 -8.17 -7.11
N ASP A 37 -20.40 -7.53 -5.97
CA ASP A 37 -21.72 -7.59 -5.31
C ASP A 37 -22.68 -6.47 -5.78
N LEU A 38 -22.28 -5.62 -6.73
CA LEU A 38 -23.11 -4.51 -7.24
C LEU A 38 -23.88 -4.93 -8.50
N SER A 39 -25.15 -4.48 -8.60
CA SER A 39 -25.93 -4.64 -9.83
C SER A 39 -25.22 -3.99 -11.03
N LYS A 40 -25.40 -4.53 -12.25
CA LYS A 40 -24.73 -4.02 -13.48
C LYS A 40 -24.93 -2.52 -13.74
N GLN A 41 -25.98 -1.93 -13.18
CA GLN A 41 -26.31 -0.51 -13.32
C GLN A 41 -25.53 0.39 -12.34
N GLN A 42 -25.02 -0.17 -11.24
CA GLN A 42 -24.28 0.53 -10.18
C GLN A 42 -22.77 0.26 -10.22
N SER A 43 -22.31 -0.70 -11.02
CA SER A 43 -20.91 -1.11 -11.09
C SER A 43 -19.95 0.03 -11.50
N GLY A 44 -20.36 0.87 -12.46
CA GLY A 44 -19.57 2.03 -12.90
C GLY A 44 -19.43 3.10 -11.82
N THR A 45 -20.53 3.40 -11.09
CA THR A 45 -20.50 4.33 -9.96
C THR A 45 -19.71 3.76 -8.79
N GLY A 46 -19.86 2.46 -8.50
CA GLY A 46 -19.11 1.75 -7.45
C GLY A 46 -17.60 1.76 -7.68
N SER A 47 -17.14 1.50 -8.92
CA SER A 47 -15.72 1.59 -9.29
C SER A 47 -15.16 3.01 -9.13
N THR A 48 -15.96 4.03 -9.45
CA THR A 48 -15.57 5.44 -9.26
C THR A 48 -15.39 5.78 -7.77
N VAL A 49 -16.36 5.43 -6.93
CA VAL A 49 -16.28 5.66 -5.48
C VAL A 49 -15.11 4.91 -4.87
N LEU A 50 -14.90 3.65 -5.26
CA LEU A 50 -13.74 2.86 -4.84
C LEU A 50 -12.42 3.56 -5.17
N SER A 51 -12.28 4.09 -6.39
CA SER A 51 -11.09 4.82 -6.82
C SER A 51 -10.86 6.08 -5.99
N ILE A 52 -11.92 6.81 -5.62
CA ILE A 52 -11.83 7.99 -4.73
C ILE A 52 -11.36 7.56 -3.33
N VAL A 53 -11.95 6.51 -2.75
CA VAL A 53 -11.54 5.99 -1.44
C VAL A 53 -10.07 5.56 -1.44
N GLN A 54 -9.62 4.90 -2.50
CA GLN A 54 -8.21 4.53 -2.68
C GLN A 54 -7.31 5.76 -2.73
N GLN A 55 -7.64 6.77 -3.52
CA GLN A 55 -6.85 8.01 -3.61
C GLN A 55 -6.78 8.75 -2.27
N VAL A 56 -7.90 8.85 -1.54
CA VAL A 56 -7.93 9.44 -0.20
C VAL A 56 -7.04 8.67 0.77
N GLY A 57 -7.10 7.33 0.73
CA GLY A 57 -6.24 6.48 1.55
C GLY A 57 -4.75 6.68 1.25
N ILE A 58 -4.38 6.79 -0.03
CA ILE A 58 -3.00 7.08 -0.46
C ILE A 58 -2.56 8.45 0.07
N GLY A 59 -3.38 9.49 -0.13
CA GLY A 59 -3.08 10.84 0.35
C GLY A 59 -2.89 10.89 1.87
N PHE A 60 -3.76 10.20 2.61
CA PHE A 60 -3.66 10.09 4.06
C PHE A 60 -2.35 9.39 4.48
N GLY A 61 -2.00 8.27 3.85
CA GLY A 61 -0.75 7.54 4.13
C GLY A 61 0.50 8.38 3.87
N ILE A 62 0.50 9.18 2.80
CA ILE A 62 1.58 10.15 2.50
C ILE A 62 1.67 11.21 3.59
N ALA A 63 0.54 11.78 4.02
CA ALA A 63 0.52 12.79 5.08
C ALA A 63 1.06 12.24 6.42
N VAL A 64 0.62 11.05 6.83
CA VAL A 64 1.14 10.39 8.05
C VAL A 64 2.64 10.12 7.93
N SER A 65 3.10 9.59 6.79
CA SER A 65 4.54 9.34 6.58
C SER A 65 5.37 10.63 6.60
N SER A 66 4.82 11.74 6.10
CA SER A 66 5.45 13.06 6.13
C SER A 66 5.59 13.59 7.57
N ILE A 67 4.58 13.38 8.41
CA ILE A 67 4.66 13.73 9.84
C ILE A 67 5.74 12.89 10.54
N ILE A 68 5.77 11.59 10.30
CA ILE A 68 6.80 10.68 10.85
C ILE A 68 8.20 11.12 10.41
N LEU A 69 8.37 11.46 9.13
CA LEU A 69 9.63 11.98 8.59
C LEU A 69 10.04 13.28 9.28
N ASN A 70 9.10 14.20 9.47
CA ASN A 70 9.39 15.47 10.14
C ASN A 70 9.81 15.27 11.59
N LEU A 71 9.18 14.32 12.30
CA LEU A 71 9.58 13.94 13.66
C LEU A 71 11.01 13.39 13.67
N TYR A 72 11.35 12.42 12.83
CA TYR A 72 12.70 11.88 12.75
C TYR A 72 13.72 12.95 12.38
N ARG A 73 13.39 13.85 11.45
CA ARG A 73 14.28 14.94 11.06
C ARG A 73 14.55 15.91 12.22
N HIS A 74 13.58 16.13 13.11
CA HIS A 74 13.78 16.93 14.33
C HIS A 74 14.73 16.24 15.33
N PHE A 75 14.58 14.92 15.51
CA PHE A 75 15.45 14.14 16.41
C PHE A 75 16.89 13.98 15.88
N PHE A 76 17.08 13.86 14.56
CA PHE A 76 18.38 13.67 13.92
C PHE A 76 19.03 14.98 13.42
N SER A 77 18.79 16.13 14.08
CA SER A 77 19.21 17.50 13.68
C SER A 77 20.72 17.76 13.47
N ALA A 78 21.59 16.75 13.39
CA ALA A 78 22.98 16.90 12.97
C ALA A 78 23.09 16.79 11.43
N ASN A 79 23.92 17.65 10.84
CA ASN A 79 24.05 18.01 9.41
C ASN A 79 24.07 16.90 8.32
N ASP A 80 24.02 15.61 8.67
CA ASP A 80 24.01 14.45 7.74
C ASP A 80 22.82 13.48 7.95
N GLY A 81 21.90 13.80 8.86
CA GLY A 81 20.83 12.89 9.31
C GLY A 81 19.64 12.70 8.35
N LEU A 82 19.58 13.39 7.21
CA LEU A 82 18.40 13.34 6.33
C LEU A 82 18.19 11.95 5.73
N GLN A 83 19.24 11.33 5.20
CA GLN A 83 19.15 9.97 4.64
C GLN A 83 18.77 8.94 5.72
N GLN A 84 19.26 9.14 6.94
CA GLN A 84 18.95 8.29 8.08
C GLN A 84 17.50 8.47 8.54
N ALA A 85 17.01 9.71 8.61
CA ALA A 85 15.61 10.01 8.92
C ALA A 85 14.65 9.42 7.88
N PHE A 86 14.98 9.48 6.59
CA PHE A 86 14.22 8.80 5.53
C PHE A 86 14.20 7.28 5.70
N SER A 87 15.35 6.68 6.01
CA SER A 87 15.46 5.22 6.21
C SER A 87 14.63 4.76 7.42
N TYR A 88 14.68 5.50 8.53
CA TYR A 88 13.86 5.20 9.71
C TYR A 88 12.36 5.40 9.44
N THR A 89 12.01 6.48 8.74
CA THR A 89 10.61 6.71 8.31
C THR A 89 10.11 5.53 7.48
N PHE A 90 10.89 5.13 6.47
CA PHE A 90 10.55 3.99 5.61
C PHE A 90 10.36 2.70 6.41
N LEU A 91 11.25 2.43 7.36
CA LEU A 91 11.19 1.25 8.23
C LEU A 91 9.92 1.28 9.10
N THR A 92 9.62 2.42 9.75
CA THR A 92 8.41 2.55 10.58
C THR A 92 7.12 2.46 9.78
N SER A 93 7.04 3.11 8.61
CA SER A 93 5.88 3.00 7.72
C SER A 93 5.70 1.57 7.23
N SER A 94 6.80 0.85 6.93
CA SER A 94 6.74 -0.55 6.53
C SER A 94 6.25 -1.47 7.65
N LEU A 95 6.74 -1.28 8.88
CA LEU A 95 6.25 -2.02 10.05
C LEU A 95 4.77 -1.76 10.32
N PHE A 96 4.32 -0.51 10.15
CA PHE A 96 2.91 -0.15 10.28
C PHE A 96 2.05 -0.88 9.24
N VAL A 97 2.47 -0.94 7.97
CA VAL A 97 1.78 -1.71 6.93
C VAL A 97 1.77 -3.21 7.26
N ILE A 98 2.88 -3.78 7.72
CA ILE A 98 2.94 -5.19 8.12
C ILE A 98 1.97 -5.46 9.29
N ALA A 99 1.89 -4.56 10.27
CA ALA A 99 0.96 -4.68 11.38
C ALA A 99 -0.51 -4.62 10.92
N LEU A 100 -0.83 -3.75 9.95
CA LEU A 100 -2.17 -3.69 9.33
C LEU A 100 -2.50 -5.00 8.59
N VAL A 101 -1.56 -5.50 7.78
CA VAL A 101 -1.73 -6.79 7.07
C VAL A 101 -1.90 -7.93 8.07
N TRP A 102 -1.13 -7.94 9.16
CA TRP A 102 -1.31 -8.91 10.25
C TRP A 102 -2.71 -8.80 10.87
N SER A 103 -3.17 -7.59 11.17
CA SER A 103 -4.51 -7.36 11.70
C SER A 103 -5.59 -7.90 10.75
N LEU A 104 -5.42 -7.72 9.43
CA LEU A 104 -6.32 -8.28 8.42
C LEU A 104 -6.25 -9.81 8.33
N MET A 105 -5.06 -10.41 8.48
CA MET A 105 -4.92 -11.87 8.55
C MET A 105 -5.56 -12.48 9.81
N LYS A 106 -5.73 -11.68 10.86
CA LYS A 106 -6.48 -12.05 12.07
C LYS A 106 -8.00 -11.96 11.92
N LEU A 107 -8.50 -11.48 10.77
CA LEU A 107 -9.93 -11.52 10.47
C LEU A 107 -10.39 -12.99 10.38
N HIS A 108 -11.43 -13.33 11.14
CA HIS A 108 -11.85 -14.71 11.36
C HIS A 108 -12.16 -15.43 10.05
N LYS A 109 -11.69 -16.68 9.92
CA LYS A 109 -12.04 -17.63 8.83
C LYS A 109 -13.57 -17.86 8.65
N ASN A 110 -14.40 -17.33 9.54
CA ASN A 110 -15.85 -17.55 9.58
C ASN A 110 -16.67 -16.39 8.98
N ASP A 111 -16.05 -15.26 8.61
CA ASP A 111 -16.78 -14.11 8.03
C ASP A 111 -17.29 -14.38 6.60
N GLY A 112 -16.83 -15.47 5.96
CA GLY A 112 -17.33 -15.95 4.68
C GLY A 112 -18.60 -16.83 4.77
N ASP A 113 -19.07 -17.20 5.96
CA ASP A 113 -20.24 -18.09 6.11
C ASP A 113 -21.56 -17.41 5.69
N HIS A 114 -21.57 -16.07 5.61
CA HIS A 114 -22.68 -15.28 5.05
C HIS A 114 -22.71 -15.29 3.51
N LEU A 115 -21.57 -15.54 2.83
CA LEU A 115 -21.52 -15.65 1.36
C LEU A 115 -21.90 -17.07 0.86
N ARG A 116 -21.87 -18.07 1.74
CA ARG A 116 -22.23 -19.46 1.42
C ARG A 116 -23.72 -19.76 1.57
N LYS A 117 -24.46 -18.86 2.22
CA LYS A 117 -25.92 -18.95 2.44
C LYS A 117 -26.65 -17.91 1.60
N MET A 118 -26.42 -17.92 0.29
CA MET A 118 -27.41 -17.38 -0.65
C MET A 118 -28.06 -18.56 -1.37
N PRO A 119 -29.37 -18.81 -1.19
CA PRO A 119 -30.12 -19.69 -2.08
C PRO A 119 -30.24 -19.11 -3.50
#